data_AF-I6ZMF4-F1
#
_entry.id   AF-I6ZMF4-F1
#
_cell.length_a   1.000
_cell.length_b   1.000
_cell.length_c   1.000
_cell.angle_alpha   90.00
_cell.angle_beta   90.00
_cell.angle_gamma   90.00
#
_symmetry.space_group_name_H-M   'P 1'
#
loop_
_entity.id
_entity.type
_entity.pdbx_description
1 polymer ?
#
loop_
_entity_poly.entity_id
_entity_poly.type
_entity_poly.pdbx_seq_one_letter_code
_entity_poly.pdbx_strand_id
1 'polypeptide(L)'
;MDAVRDDLDTLVLDADLLEAVLSNPDRKKAKEIEIKLKRRLRGHGGNPKFKKLSERLDALKDRFESGQINSIEFLKQLLEIAKETLQAEKDAPPEEDEDRGKAALTELFNEVKTAETPIIVERVVVDIDEIVRLVRFPGWQGTLAGEREVKKALRKALFKYKLHSDEELFDRAYSYIKQYY
;
A
#
# COMPACT_ATOMS: atom_id res chain seq x y z
N MET A 1 10.74 -6.43 -14.52
CA MET A 1 9.71 -7.38 -15.00
C MET A 1 8.42 -7.04 -14.26
N ASP A 2 7.68 -6.05 -14.76
CA ASP A 2 6.55 -5.40 -14.08
C ASP A 2 5.18 -5.70 -14.72
N ALA A 3 5.06 -6.82 -15.43
CA ALA A 3 3.84 -7.15 -16.20
C ALA A 3 2.86 -8.09 -15.48
N VAL A 4 3.01 -8.34 -14.17
CA VAL A 4 2.17 -9.31 -13.42
C VAL A 4 1.18 -8.63 -12.47
N ARG A 5 1.19 -7.29 -12.42
CA ARG A 5 0.42 -6.49 -11.46
C ARG A 5 -1.09 -6.39 -11.79
N ASP A 6 -1.52 -6.76 -12.99
CA ASP A 6 -2.88 -6.44 -13.49
C ASP A 6 -3.86 -7.63 -13.64
N ASP A 7 -3.37 -8.88 -13.64
CA ASP A 7 -4.27 -10.00 -14.00
C ASP A 7 -5.29 -10.34 -12.91
N LEU A 8 -4.99 -10.07 -11.64
CA LEU A 8 -5.91 -10.43 -10.54
C LEU A 8 -7.13 -9.50 -10.52
N ASP A 9 -6.92 -8.21 -10.80
CA ASP A 9 -7.99 -7.21 -10.82
C ASP A 9 -8.87 -7.46 -12.03
N THR A 10 -8.26 -7.72 -13.17
CA THR A 10 -8.95 -8.14 -14.39
C THR A 10 -9.78 -9.42 -14.14
N LEU A 11 -9.19 -10.45 -13.52
CA LEU A 11 -9.86 -11.73 -13.29
C LEU A 11 -11.01 -11.67 -12.29
N VAL A 12 -10.95 -10.77 -11.31
CA VAL A 12 -12.00 -10.60 -10.30
C VAL A 12 -13.10 -9.64 -10.75
N LEU A 13 -12.77 -8.64 -11.58
CA LEU A 13 -13.72 -7.61 -12.04
C LEU A 13 -14.43 -7.99 -13.35
N ASP A 14 -13.83 -8.81 -14.20
CA ASP A 14 -14.41 -9.27 -15.47
C ASP A 14 -15.25 -10.53 -15.24
N ALA A 15 -16.57 -10.38 -15.33
CA ALA A 15 -17.54 -11.45 -15.10
C ALA A 15 -17.40 -12.61 -16.11
N ASP A 16 -17.05 -12.32 -17.37
CA ASP A 16 -16.92 -13.31 -18.43
C ASP A 16 -15.63 -14.13 -18.22
N LEU A 17 -14.55 -13.48 -17.79
CA LEU A 17 -13.30 -14.15 -17.43
C LEU A 17 -13.45 -15.01 -16.17
N LEU A 18 -14.27 -14.56 -15.22
CA LEU A 18 -14.57 -15.27 -13.98
C LEU A 18 -15.38 -16.54 -14.27
N GLU A 19 -16.39 -16.45 -15.14
CA GLU A 19 -17.17 -17.62 -15.59
C GLU A 19 -16.30 -18.63 -16.36
N ALA A 20 -15.38 -18.17 -17.20
CA ALA A 20 -14.44 -19.03 -17.91
C ALA A 20 -13.50 -19.78 -16.95
N VAL A 21 -13.02 -19.11 -15.90
CA VAL A 21 -12.15 -19.69 -14.86
C VAL A 21 -12.90 -20.71 -13.99
N LEU A 22 -14.18 -20.45 -13.69
CA LEU A 22 -15.03 -21.39 -12.95
C LEU A 22 -15.45 -22.61 -13.76
N SER A 23 -15.62 -22.45 -15.07
CA SER A 23 -15.98 -23.52 -16.00
C SER A 23 -14.82 -24.46 -16.31
N ASN A 24 -13.58 -23.97 -16.19
CA ASN A 24 -12.37 -24.77 -16.35
C ASN A 24 -11.37 -24.50 -15.20
N PRO A 25 -11.63 -25.04 -14.00
CA PRO A 25 -10.84 -24.77 -12.81
C PRO A 25 -9.45 -25.40 -12.90
N ASP A 26 -8.45 -24.61 -13.29
CA ASP A 26 -7.04 -25.02 -13.29
C ASP A 26 -6.40 -24.80 -11.91
N ARG A 27 -5.86 -25.88 -11.33
CA ARG A 27 -5.13 -25.83 -10.04
C ARG A 27 -3.92 -24.89 -10.07
N LYS A 28 -3.24 -24.75 -11.22
CA LYS A 28 -2.12 -23.80 -11.33
C LYS A 28 -2.60 -22.37 -11.19
N LYS A 29 -3.68 -22.02 -11.90
CA LYS A 29 -4.28 -20.68 -11.86
C LYS A 29 -4.84 -20.34 -10.48
N ALA A 30 -5.52 -21.30 -9.82
CA ALA A 30 -5.98 -21.15 -8.45
C ALA A 30 -4.82 -20.86 -7.47
N LYS A 31 -3.71 -21.58 -7.62
CA LYS A 31 -2.50 -21.38 -6.79
C LYS A 31 -1.83 -20.04 -7.05
N GLU A 32 -1.79 -19.57 -8.29
CA GLU A 32 -1.28 -18.24 -8.62
C GLU A 32 -2.12 -17.13 -7.97
N ILE A 33 -3.45 -17.24 -8.05
CA ILE A 33 -4.38 -16.32 -7.39
C ILE A 33 -4.15 -16.31 -5.88
N GLU A 34 -4.03 -17.49 -5.24
CA GLU A 34 -3.75 -17.62 -3.80
C GLU A 34 -2.45 -16.89 -3.41
N ILE A 35 -1.36 -17.11 -4.15
CA ILE A 35 -0.06 -16.48 -3.87
C ILE A 35 -0.15 -14.95 -4.00
N LYS A 36 -0.81 -14.45 -5.05
CA LYS A 36 -0.99 -13.01 -5.26
C LYS A 36 -1.83 -12.40 -4.12
N LEU A 37 -2.92 -13.06 -3.74
CA LEU A 37 -3.81 -12.63 -2.68
C LEU A 37 -3.13 -12.61 -1.31
N LYS A 38 -2.38 -13.66 -0.95
CA LYS A 38 -1.57 -13.70 0.29
C LYS A 38 -0.56 -12.56 0.36
N ARG A 39 0.05 -12.20 -0.78
CA ARG A 39 1.00 -11.07 -0.84
C ARG A 39 0.30 -9.74 -0.56
N ARG A 40 -0.86 -9.49 -1.18
CA ARG A 40 -1.66 -8.27 -0.93
C ARG A 40 -2.11 -8.16 0.52
N LEU A 41 -2.72 -9.22 1.07
CA LEU A 41 -3.21 -9.23 2.44
C LEU A 41 -2.10 -8.98 3.48
N ARG A 42 -0.89 -9.52 3.25
CA ARG A 42 0.28 -9.27 4.09
C ARG A 42 0.73 -7.79 4.07
N GLY A 43 0.55 -7.10 2.95
CA GLY A 43 0.85 -5.67 2.80
C GLY A 43 -0.01 -4.76 3.68
N HIS A 44 -1.13 -5.27 4.21
CA HIS A 44 -2.10 -4.52 5.00
C HIS A 44 -2.30 -5.08 6.42
N GLY A 45 -1.30 -5.79 6.97
CA GLY A 45 -1.42 -6.54 8.22
C GLY A 45 -1.78 -5.74 9.49
N GLY A 46 -1.66 -4.40 9.46
CA GLY A 46 -2.09 -3.51 10.54
C GLY A 46 -3.61 -3.26 10.58
N ASN A 47 -4.34 -3.56 9.49
CA ASN A 47 -5.76 -3.28 9.39
C ASN A 47 -6.60 -4.54 9.76
N PRO A 48 -7.53 -4.43 10.73
CA PRO A 48 -8.32 -5.57 11.22
C PRO A 48 -9.21 -6.22 10.14
N LYS A 49 -9.61 -5.49 9.09
CA LYS A 49 -10.34 -6.07 7.95
C LYS A 49 -9.46 -7.04 7.16
N PHE A 50 -8.23 -6.64 6.85
CA PHE A 50 -7.28 -7.46 6.10
C PHE A 50 -6.79 -8.67 6.90
N LYS A 51 -6.67 -8.53 8.24
CA LYS A 51 -6.39 -9.67 9.12
C LYS A 51 -7.48 -10.75 9.03
N LYS A 52 -8.76 -10.36 9.10
CA LYS A 52 -9.89 -11.30 8.96
C LYS A 52 -9.91 -11.98 7.58
N LEU A 53 -9.58 -11.24 6.52
CA LEU A 53 -9.49 -11.79 5.17
C LEU A 53 -8.34 -12.81 5.06
N SER A 54 -7.20 -12.55 5.71
CA SER A 54 -6.08 -13.50 5.78
C SER A 54 -6.45 -14.77 6.53
N GLU A 55 -7.10 -14.66 7.69
CA GLU A 55 -7.56 -15.81 8.47
C GLU A 55 -8.58 -16.65 7.68
N ARG A 56 -9.49 -16.01 6.93
CA ARG A 56 -10.43 -16.70 6.02
C ARG A 56 -9.72 -17.42 4.87
N LEU A 57 -8.68 -16.82 4.30
CA LEU A 57 -7.91 -17.44 3.23
C LEU A 57 -7.16 -18.69 3.71
N ASP A 58 -6.57 -18.64 4.90
CA ASP A 58 -5.89 -19.78 5.49
C ASP A 58 -6.88 -20.91 5.83
N ALA A 59 -8.02 -20.58 6.44
CA ALA A 59 -9.08 -21.56 6.69
C ALA A 59 -9.64 -22.18 5.39
N LEU A 60 -9.79 -21.38 4.33
CA LEU A 60 -10.23 -21.87 3.02
C LEU A 60 -9.23 -22.89 2.46
N LYS A 61 -7.93 -22.60 2.57
CA LYS A 61 -6.86 -23.48 2.13
C LYS A 61 -6.87 -24.80 2.90
N ASP A 62 -6.98 -24.76 4.22
CA ASP A 62 -7.00 -25.97 5.06
C ASP A 62 -8.16 -26.90 4.70
N ARG A 63 -9.34 -26.32 4.42
CA ARG A 63 -10.52 -27.10 3.98
C ARG A 63 -10.33 -27.73 2.59
N PHE A 64 -9.63 -27.05 1.68
CA PHE A 64 -9.33 -27.61 0.37
C PHE A 64 -8.27 -28.71 0.45
N GLU A 65 -7.19 -28.50 1.22
CA GLU A 65 -6.12 -29.48 1.40
C GLU A 65 -6.58 -30.73 2.15
N SER A 66 -7.54 -30.59 3.08
CA SER A 66 -8.18 -31.72 3.76
C SER A 66 -9.29 -32.40 2.95
N GLY A 67 -9.60 -31.91 1.75
CA GLY A 67 -10.61 -32.49 0.86
C GLY A 67 -12.06 -32.23 1.29
N GLN A 68 -12.30 -31.31 2.22
CA GLN A 68 -13.65 -30.94 2.67
C GLN A 68 -14.44 -30.16 1.60
N ILE A 69 -13.74 -29.50 0.68
CA ILE A 69 -14.33 -28.78 -0.45
C ILE A 69 -13.64 -29.17 -1.76
N ASN A 70 -14.39 -29.11 -2.86
CA ASN A 70 -13.87 -29.40 -4.20
C ASN A 70 -13.18 -28.19 -4.84
N SER A 71 -12.50 -28.39 -5.98
CA SER A 71 -11.76 -27.33 -6.67
C SER A 71 -12.62 -26.17 -7.14
N ILE A 72 -13.88 -26.43 -7.55
CA ILE A 72 -14.80 -25.37 -8.00
C ILE A 72 -15.21 -24.50 -6.82
N GLU A 73 -15.57 -25.13 -5.70
CA GLU A 73 -15.96 -24.45 -4.47
C GLU A 73 -14.80 -23.64 -3.88
N PHE A 74 -13.59 -24.22 -3.87
CA PHE A 74 -12.37 -23.52 -3.48
C PHE A 74 -12.13 -22.28 -4.34
N LEU A 75 -12.24 -22.41 -5.66
CA LEU A 75 -12.00 -21.30 -6.59
C LEU A 75 -13.04 -20.19 -6.44
N LYS A 76 -14.32 -20.53 -6.25
CA LYS A 76 -15.38 -19.53 -5.96
C LYS A 76 -15.07 -18.73 -4.70
N GLN A 77 -14.78 -19.42 -3.60
CA GLN A 77 -14.49 -18.75 -2.33
C GLN A 77 -13.17 -17.95 -2.38
N LEU A 78 -12.18 -18.43 -3.13
CA LEU A 78 -10.91 -17.73 -3.34
C LEU A 78 -11.13 -16.40 -4.09
N LEU A 79 -11.97 -16.42 -5.14
CA LEU A 79 -12.33 -15.23 -5.90
C LEU A 79 -13.17 -14.26 -5.09
N GLU A 80 -14.05 -14.75 -4.22
CA GLU A 80 -14.82 -13.90 -3.30
C GLU A 80 -13.88 -13.17 -2.32
N ILE A 81 -12.92 -13.87 -1.70
CA ILE A 81 -11.93 -13.22 -0.83
C ILE A 81 -11.10 -12.20 -1.62
N ALA A 82 -10.75 -12.48 -2.88
CA ALA A 82 -10.05 -11.52 -3.72
C ALA A 82 -10.88 -10.27 -4.01
N LYS A 83 -12.19 -10.43 -4.27
CA LYS A 83 -13.13 -9.32 -4.46
C LYS A 83 -13.31 -8.50 -3.19
N GLU A 84 -13.49 -9.16 -2.05
CA GLU A 84 -13.59 -8.49 -0.75
C GLU A 84 -12.29 -7.76 -0.39
N THR A 85 -11.13 -8.30 -0.77
CA THR A 85 -9.83 -7.63 -0.59
C THR A 85 -9.76 -6.37 -1.44
N LEU A 86 -10.14 -6.44 -2.71
CA LEU A 86 -10.21 -5.26 -3.59
C LEU A 86 -11.20 -4.22 -3.10
N GLN A 87 -12.35 -4.67 -2.59
CA GLN A 87 -13.34 -3.78 -2.02
C GLN A 87 -12.82 -3.13 -0.73
N ALA A 88 -12.13 -3.90 0.13
CA ALA A 88 -11.48 -3.38 1.33
C ALA A 88 -10.34 -2.41 1.01
N GLU A 89 -9.62 -2.60 -0.10
CA GLU A 89 -8.61 -1.65 -0.62
C GLU A 89 -9.25 -0.37 -1.16
N LYS A 90 -10.44 -0.46 -1.78
CA LYS A 90 -11.21 0.70 -2.27
C LYS A 90 -11.94 1.47 -1.15
N ASP A 91 -12.46 0.74 -0.16
CA ASP A 91 -13.23 1.27 0.97
C ASP A 91 -12.33 1.65 2.15
N ALA A 92 -11.08 1.20 2.17
CA ALA A 92 -10.08 1.79 3.03
C ALA A 92 -9.91 3.24 2.55
N PRO A 93 -10.14 4.24 3.42
CA PRO A 93 -9.71 5.59 3.09
C PRO A 93 -8.21 5.54 2.74
N PRO A 94 -7.72 6.39 1.83
CA PRO A 94 -6.28 6.47 1.56
C PRO A 94 -5.43 6.73 2.83
N GLU A 95 -6.04 7.15 3.95
CA GLU A 95 -5.36 7.83 5.05
C GLU A 95 -5.63 7.18 6.42
N GLU A 96 -4.95 6.09 6.78
CA GLU A 96 -4.63 5.84 8.21
C GLU A 96 -3.13 6.00 8.50
N ASP A 97 -2.25 5.73 7.54
CA ASP A 97 -0.82 6.06 7.67
C ASP A 97 -0.48 7.44 7.06
N GLU A 98 -1.19 7.90 6.04
CA GLU A 98 -0.90 9.19 5.38
C GLU A 98 -1.23 10.41 6.25
N ASP A 99 -2.36 10.39 6.98
CA ASP A 99 -2.68 11.40 8.00
C ASP A 99 -1.67 11.37 9.17
N ARG A 100 -1.14 10.19 9.51
CA ARG A 100 -0.05 10.06 10.50
C ARG A 100 1.26 10.62 9.97
N GLY A 101 1.56 10.43 8.68
CA GLY A 101 2.72 11.01 8.02
C GLY A 101 2.68 12.54 8.04
N LYS A 102 1.53 13.11 7.65
CA LYS A 102 1.29 14.55 7.71
C LYS A 102 1.32 15.09 9.14
N ALA A 103 0.72 14.37 10.10
CA ALA A 103 0.75 14.75 11.52
C ALA A 103 2.16 14.68 12.11
N ALA A 104 2.95 13.64 11.80
CA ALA A 104 4.33 13.48 12.25
C ALA A 104 5.26 14.55 11.65
N LEU A 105 5.08 14.90 10.37
CA LEU A 105 5.75 16.05 9.77
C LEU A 105 5.32 17.35 10.46
N THR A 106 4.03 17.53 10.74
CA THR A 106 3.54 18.72 11.48
C THR A 106 4.18 18.85 12.86
N GLU A 107 4.28 17.75 13.61
CA GLU A 107 4.93 17.72 14.92
C GLU A 107 6.43 18.05 14.81
N LEU A 108 7.15 17.37 13.92
CA LEU A 108 8.58 17.62 13.64
C LEU A 108 8.87 19.09 13.33
N PHE A 109 8.12 19.68 12.40
CA PHE A 109 8.36 21.05 11.98
C PHE A 109 7.90 22.09 13.03
N ASN A 110 6.99 21.72 13.93
CA ASN A 110 6.66 22.55 15.10
C ASN A 110 7.78 22.51 16.15
N GLU A 111 8.48 21.39 16.35
CA GLU A 111 9.65 21.30 17.24
C GLU A 111 10.83 22.16 16.75
N VAL A 112 10.99 22.26 15.44
CA VAL A 112 12.09 23.00 14.79
C VAL A 112 11.77 24.50 14.62
N LYS A 113 10.61 24.99 15.07
CA LYS A 113 10.26 26.42 15.03
C LYS A 113 11.23 27.24 15.88
N THR A 114 12.04 28.05 15.23
CA THR A 114 12.79 29.17 15.83
C THR A 114 12.09 30.51 15.55
N ALA A 115 12.46 31.57 16.27
CA ALA A 115 11.86 32.90 16.17
C ALA A 115 11.93 33.54 14.76
N GLU A 116 12.79 33.04 13.87
CA GLU A 116 12.97 33.53 12.50
C GLU A 116 12.04 32.87 11.46
N THR A 117 11.35 31.77 11.81
CA THR A 117 10.55 30.98 10.85
C THR A 117 9.10 30.69 11.31
N PRO A 118 8.32 31.67 11.84
CA PRO A 118 7.02 31.39 12.44
C PRO A 118 5.89 31.04 11.44
N ILE A 119 6.02 31.33 10.13
CA ILE A 119 4.90 31.32 9.17
C ILE A 119 4.88 30.10 8.23
N ILE A 120 5.81 29.16 8.37
CA ILE A 120 6.16 28.26 7.24
C ILE A 120 5.82 26.78 7.47
N VAL A 121 5.53 26.34 8.71
CA VAL A 121 5.34 24.90 9.03
C VAL A 121 4.19 24.26 8.24
N GLU A 122 3.00 24.83 8.30
CA GLU A 122 1.83 24.27 7.60
C GLU A 122 2.05 24.20 6.10
N ARG A 123 2.68 25.23 5.51
CA ARG A 123 2.98 25.29 4.07
C ARG A 123 4.07 24.31 3.66
N VAL A 124 5.11 24.12 4.48
CA VAL A 124 6.16 23.11 4.25
C VAL A 124 5.55 21.72 4.28
N VAL A 125 4.75 21.42 5.30
CA VAL A 125 4.14 20.09 5.46
C VAL A 125 3.21 19.78 4.29
N VAL A 126 2.37 20.74 3.89
CA VAL A 126 1.49 20.58 2.71
C VAL A 126 2.30 20.38 1.43
N ASP A 127 3.33 21.18 1.18
CA ASP A 127 4.17 21.03 -0.02
C ASP A 127 4.93 19.68 -0.02
N ILE A 128 5.43 19.23 1.14
CA ILE A 128 6.11 17.93 1.26
C ILE A 128 5.10 16.80 1.01
N ASP A 129 3.93 16.86 1.62
CA ASP A 129 2.84 15.89 1.45
C ASP A 129 2.44 15.76 -0.02
N GLU A 130 2.16 16.88 -0.69
CA GLU A 130 1.83 16.91 -2.12
C GLU A 130 2.95 16.34 -2.99
N ILE A 131 4.20 16.74 -2.75
CA ILE A 131 5.36 16.29 -3.54
C ILE A 131 5.59 14.79 -3.35
N VAL A 132 5.51 14.29 -2.13
CA VAL A 132 5.67 12.86 -1.83
C VAL A 132 4.55 12.06 -2.48
N ARG A 133 3.29 12.53 -2.40
CA ARG A 133 2.16 11.90 -3.09
C ARG A 133 2.36 11.80 -4.59
N LEU A 134 2.97 12.81 -5.21
CA LEU A 134 3.23 12.83 -6.65
C LEU A 134 4.34 11.87 -7.10
N VAL A 135 5.39 11.68 -6.28
CA VAL A 135 6.56 10.88 -6.67
C VAL A 135 6.54 9.45 -6.13
N ARG A 136 5.76 9.15 -5.10
CA ARG A 136 5.67 7.81 -4.52
C ARG A 136 4.94 6.86 -5.46
N PHE A 137 5.33 5.60 -5.41
CA PHE A 137 4.65 4.50 -6.09
C PHE A 137 4.61 3.27 -5.18
N PRO A 138 3.68 2.31 -5.38
CA PRO A 138 3.56 1.17 -4.48
C PRO A 138 4.85 0.34 -4.41
N GLY A 139 5.46 0.29 -3.22
CA GLY A 139 6.72 -0.43 -2.95
C GLY A 139 8.01 0.39 -3.13
N TRP A 140 7.91 1.72 -3.29
CA TRP A 140 9.06 2.60 -3.50
C TRP A 140 10.13 2.48 -2.40
N GLN A 141 9.72 2.23 -1.14
CA GLN A 141 10.60 2.10 0.04
C GLN A 141 11.57 0.91 -0.06
N GLY A 142 11.26 -0.08 -0.91
CA GLY A 142 12.09 -1.27 -1.13
C GLY A 142 13.05 -1.15 -2.30
N THR A 143 13.09 -0.01 -3.00
CA THR A 143 13.88 0.17 -4.22
C THR A 143 14.82 1.37 -4.13
N LEU A 144 16.08 1.21 -4.59
CA LEU A 144 17.05 2.30 -4.62
C LEU A 144 16.58 3.48 -5.49
N ALA A 145 15.86 3.20 -6.57
CA ALA A 145 15.31 4.22 -7.46
C ALA A 145 14.19 5.01 -6.77
N GLY A 146 13.22 4.33 -6.13
CA GLY A 146 12.14 4.98 -5.40
C GLY A 146 12.64 5.82 -4.23
N GLU A 147 13.55 5.28 -3.41
CA GLU A 147 14.17 6.04 -2.33
C GLU A 147 14.89 7.30 -2.82
N ARG A 148 15.60 7.21 -3.95
CA ARG A 148 16.33 8.34 -4.53
C ARG A 148 15.38 9.43 -5.02
N GLU A 149 14.28 9.06 -5.67
CA GLU A 149 13.28 10.03 -6.16
C GLU A 149 12.61 10.75 -4.99
N VAL A 150 12.19 10.04 -3.94
CA VAL A 150 11.59 10.66 -2.75
C VAL A 150 12.58 11.58 -2.03
N LYS A 151 13.84 11.15 -1.83
CA LYS A 151 14.89 12.01 -1.23
C LYS A 151 15.13 13.30 -2.02
N LYS A 152 15.15 13.21 -3.36
CA LYS A 152 15.32 14.37 -4.25
C LYS A 152 14.13 15.32 -4.15
N ALA A 153 12.92 14.76 -4.09
CA ALA A 153 11.68 15.50 -3.97
C ALA A 153 11.59 16.25 -2.63
N LEU A 154 11.92 15.57 -1.51
CA LEU A 154 12.02 16.17 -0.18
C LEU A 154 13.06 17.30 -0.15
N ARG A 155 14.27 17.09 -0.69
CA ARG A 155 15.30 18.15 -0.77
C ARG A 155 14.80 19.38 -1.52
N LYS A 156 14.09 19.19 -2.62
CA LYS A 156 13.51 20.28 -3.41
C LYS A 156 12.43 21.04 -2.62
N ALA A 157 11.60 20.32 -1.86
CA ALA A 157 10.60 20.92 -0.98
C ALA A 157 11.26 21.79 0.10
N LEU A 158 12.23 21.24 0.84
CA LEU A 158 12.97 21.98 1.87
C LEU A 158 13.75 23.17 1.31
N PHE A 159 14.24 23.08 0.07
CA PHE A 159 14.97 24.16 -0.58
C PHE A 159 14.12 25.43 -0.74
N LYS A 160 12.84 25.28 -1.12
CA LYS A 160 11.88 26.38 -1.26
C LYS A 160 11.76 27.22 0.02
N TYR A 161 12.02 26.60 1.17
CA TYR A 161 11.91 27.21 2.49
C TYR A 161 13.26 27.46 3.17
N LYS A 162 14.38 27.29 2.45
CA LYS A 162 15.75 27.42 2.95
C LYS A 162 16.10 26.46 4.10
N LEU A 163 15.39 25.33 4.21
CA LEU A 163 15.62 24.30 5.23
C LEU A 163 16.47 23.11 4.73
N HIS A 164 16.83 23.11 3.44
CA HIS A 164 17.60 22.04 2.80
C HIS A 164 19.02 21.81 3.33
N SER A 165 19.58 22.78 4.06
CA SER A 165 20.92 22.70 4.64
C SER A 165 20.93 21.99 6.01
N ASP A 166 19.76 21.76 6.60
CA ASP A 166 19.60 21.04 7.85
C ASP A 166 19.52 19.53 7.57
N GLU A 167 20.65 18.85 7.73
CA GLU A 167 20.74 17.41 7.48
C GLU A 167 19.93 16.58 8.50
N GLU A 168 19.87 17.02 9.76
CA GLU A 168 19.13 16.32 10.80
C GLU A 168 17.62 16.39 10.55
N LEU A 169 17.11 17.57 10.19
CA LEU A 169 15.71 17.75 9.78
C LEU A 169 15.37 16.93 8.55
N PHE A 170 16.28 16.89 7.55
CA PHE A 170 16.08 16.11 6.34
C PHE A 170 15.97 14.62 6.66
N ASP A 171 16.86 14.07 7.49
CA ASP A 171 16.87 12.66 7.84
C ASP A 171 15.63 12.27 8.66
N ARG A 172 15.21 13.12 9.62
CA ARG A 172 13.97 12.91 10.39
C ARG A 172 12.73 12.94 9.49
N ALA A 173 12.61 13.96 8.63
CA ALA A 173 11.48 14.09 7.70
C ALA A 173 11.43 12.91 6.72
N TYR A 174 12.58 12.50 6.17
CA TYR A 174 12.67 11.33 5.29
C TYR A 174 12.27 10.03 6.01
N SER A 175 12.68 9.87 7.28
CA SER A 175 12.31 8.70 8.06
C SER A 175 10.79 8.61 8.26
N TYR A 176 10.12 9.73 8.56
CA TYR A 176 8.66 9.75 8.67
C TYR A 176 7.98 9.47 7.33
N ILE A 177 8.48 10.05 6.24
CA ILE A 177 7.96 9.76 4.90
C ILE A 177 8.08 8.28 4.58
N LYS A 178 9.23 7.66 4.84
CA LYS A 178 9.45 6.23 4.61
C LYS A 178 8.56 5.33 5.47
N GLN A 179 8.20 5.79 6.67
CA GLN A 179 7.38 5.02 7.61
C GLN A 179 5.89 5.08 7.26
N TYR A 180 5.41 6.20 6.72
CA TYR A 180 3.99 6.52 6.66
C TYR A 180 3.41 6.75 5.25
N TYR A 181 4.25 6.86 4.21
CA TYR A 181 3.85 7.08 2.80
C TYR A 181 4.29 5.95 1.88
#